data_AF-A0A7K1AWE3-F1
#
_entry.id   AF-A0A7K1AWE3-F1
#
_cell.length_a   1.000
_cell.length_b   1.000
_cell.length_c   1.000
_cell.angle_alpha   90.00
_cell.angle_beta   90.00
_cell.angle_gamma   90.00
#
_symmetry.space_group_name_H-M   'P 1'
#
loop_
_entity.id
_entity.type
_entity.pdbx_description
1 polymer ?
#
loop_
_entity_poly.entity_id
_entity_poly.type
_entity_poly.pdbx_seq_one_letter_code
_entity_poly.pdbx_strand_id
1 'polypeptide(L)'
;MTSAVMTGDASAIETATAHIAKTSLLGIAGLPEDIANAAVYLASEEARYITGHTLVVDAGATTLGGTGRFHQQDASLMREAGVREPA
;
A
#
# COMPACT_ATOMS: atom_id res chain seq x y z
N MET A 1 2.02 6.33 -12.78
CA MET A 1 2.01 7.11 -11.52
C MET A 1 3.13 6.65 -10.60
N THR A 2 3.12 5.41 -10.10
CA THR A 2 4.17 4.90 -9.19
C THR A 2 5.58 4.90 -9.79
N SER A 3 5.72 4.46 -11.05
CA SER A 3 6.99 4.51 -11.78
C SER A 3 7.56 5.92 -11.85
N ALA A 4 6.79 6.89 -12.37
CA ALA A 4 7.20 8.29 -12.43
C ALA A 4 7.64 8.87 -11.07
N VAL A 5 6.96 8.49 -9.98
CA VAL A 5 7.32 8.95 -8.62
C VAL A 5 8.64 8.33 -8.14
N MET A 6 8.89 7.06 -8.45
CA MET A 6 10.07 6.34 -7.98
C MET A 6 11.31 6.56 -8.87
N THR A 7 11.12 6.74 -10.17
CA THR A 7 12.20 6.74 -11.17
C THR A 7 12.33 8.06 -11.93
N GLY A 8 11.33 8.96 -11.84
CA GLY A 8 11.24 10.16 -12.67
C GLY A 8 10.70 9.90 -14.09
N ASP A 9 10.42 8.64 -14.44
CA ASP A 9 9.94 8.23 -15.76
C ASP A 9 8.74 7.28 -15.63
N ALA A 10 7.61 7.67 -16.21
CA ALA A 10 6.38 6.89 -16.19
C ALA A 10 6.51 5.53 -16.90
N SER A 11 7.38 5.43 -17.90
CA SER A 11 7.57 4.24 -18.72
C SER A 11 8.48 3.19 -18.09
N ALA A 12 9.28 3.56 -17.08
CA ALA A 12 10.22 2.68 -16.39
C ALA A 12 9.52 1.76 -15.35
N ILE A 13 8.56 0.94 -15.82
CA ILE A 13 7.74 0.06 -14.98
C ILE A 13 8.58 -1.05 -14.36
N GLU A 14 9.45 -1.71 -15.13
CA GLU A 14 10.28 -2.82 -14.66
C GLU A 14 11.22 -2.38 -13.54
N THR A 15 11.81 -1.19 -13.68
CA THR A 15 12.67 -0.60 -12.65
C THR A 15 11.90 -0.33 -11.36
N ALA A 16 10.69 0.23 -11.47
CA ALA A 16 9.83 0.48 -10.32
C ALA A 16 9.42 -0.83 -9.63
N THR A 17 9.00 -1.83 -10.40
CA THR A 17 8.66 -3.18 -9.92
C THR A 17 9.81 -3.82 -9.16
N ALA A 18 11.02 -3.81 -9.73
CA ALA A 18 12.21 -4.36 -9.08
C ALA A 18 12.55 -3.61 -7.78
N HIS A 19 12.28 -2.31 -7.70
CA HIS A 19 12.53 -1.51 -6.51
C HIS A 19 11.51 -1.82 -5.40
N ILE A 20 10.22 -1.89 -5.73
CA ILE A 20 9.15 -2.23 -4.78
C ILE A 20 9.36 -3.64 -4.21
N ALA A 21 9.72 -4.61 -5.06
CA ALA A 21 9.95 -5.99 -4.66
C ALA A 21 11.02 -6.11 -3.55
N LYS A 22 12.08 -5.29 -3.59
CA LYS A 22 13.14 -5.29 -2.57
C LYS A 22 12.65 -4.84 -1.18
N THR A 23 11.63 -4.01 -1.14
CA THR A 23 11.05 -3.49 0.10
C THR A 23 9.83 -4.29 0.59
N SER A 24 9.32 -5.19 -0.24
CA SER A 24 8.20 -6.07 0.07
C SER A 24 8.66 -7.25 0.92
N LEU A 25 7.87 -7.62 1.93
CA LEU A 25 8.12 -8.81 2.75
C LEU A 25 7.98 -10.11 1.97
N LEU A 26 7.20 -10.08 0.90
CA LEU A 26 6.99 -11.23 0.03
C LEU A 26 8.04 -11.29 -1.10
N GLY A 27 8.97 -10.32 -1.16
CA GLY A 27 10.00 -10.26 -2.22
C GLY A 27 9.45 -10.00 -3.62
N ILE A 28 8.17 -9.61 -3.73
CA ILE A 28 7.47 -9.34 -4.97
C ILE A 28 6.78 -7.96 -4.90
N ALA A 29 6.65 -7.29 -6.05
CA ALA A 29 5.83 -6.10 -6.14
C ALA A 29 4.36 -6.49 -6.29
N GLY A 30 3.47 -5.76 -5.62
CA GLY A 30 2.04 -5.89 -5.86
C GLY A 30 1.69 -5.47 -7.28
N LEU A 31 0.85 -6.26 -7.93
CA LEU A 31 0.32 -6.00 -9.27
C LEU A 31 -1.20 -5.74 -9.20
N PRO A 32 -1.81 -5.15 -10.24
CA PRO A 32 -3.26 -4.95 -10.27
C PRO A 32 -4.07 -6.23 -10.02
N GLU A 33 -3.54 -7.38 -10.45
CA GLU A 33 -4.16 -8.69 -10.29
C GLU A 33 -4.30 -9.10 -8.82
N ASP A 34 -3.39 -8.69 -7.94
CA ASP A 34 -3.46 -9.03 -6.51
C ASP A 34 -4.68 -8.38 -5.84
N ILE A 35 -4.99 -7.14 -6.21
CA ILE A 35 -6.19 -6.44 -5.76
C ILE A 35 -7.44 -7.03 -6.40
N ALA A 36 -7.39 -7.34 -7.70
CA ALA A 36 -8.51 -7.94 -8.41
C ALA A 36 -8.89 -9.31 -7.82
N ASN A 37 -7.90 -10.15 -7.50
CA ASN A 37 -8.13 -11.45 -6.88
C ASN A 37 -8.75 -11.33 -5.49
N ALA A 38 -8.29 -10.37 -4.67
CA ALA A 38 -8.90 -10.11 -3.37
C ALA A 38 -10.36 -9.62 -3.50
N ALA A 39 -10.63 -8.75 -4.47
CA ALA A 39 -11.98 -8.30 -4.76
C ALA A 39 -12.89 -9.45 -5.24
N VAL A 40 -12.38 -10.32 -6.12
CA VAL A 40 -13.10 -11.50 -6.59
C VAL A 40 -13.42 -12.45 -5.44
N TYR A 41 -12.47 -12.69 -4.53
CA TYR A 41 -12.71 -13.47 -3.32
C TYR A 41 -13.81 -12.84 -2.44
N LEU A 42 -13.74 -11.53 -2.18
CA LEU A 42 -14.78 -10.86 -1.38
C LEU A 42 -16.16 -10.86 -2.05
N ALA A 43 -16.21 -10.97 -3.38
CA ALA A 43 -17.45 -11.08 -4.14
C ALA A 43 -17.97 -12.52 -4.27
N SER A 44 -17.21 -13.53 -3.81
CA SER A 44 -17.57 -14.94 -3.97
C SER A 44 -18.34 -15.49 -2.76
N GLU A 45 -18.93 -16.68 -2.92
CA GLU A 45 -19.69 -17.36 -1.85
C GLU A 45 -18.78 -17.77 -0.67
N GLU A 46 -17.49 -17.97 -0.92
CA GLU A 46 -16.49 -18.26 0.11
C GLU A 46 -16.33 -17.11 1.12
N ALA A 47 -16.69 -15.88 0.76
CA ALA A 47 -16.67 -14.72 1.64
C ALA A 47 -18.04 -14.37 2.26
N ARG A 48 -19.06 -15.24 2.15
CA ARG A 48 -20.47 -14.94 2.54
C ARG A 48 -20.71 -14.45 3.97
N TYR A 49 -19.73 -14.58 4.87
CA TYR A 49 -19.83 -14.13 6.27
C TYR A 49 -18.83 -13.03 6.62
N ILE A 50 -18.15 -12.45 5.62
CA ILE A 50 -17.19 -11.36 5.77
C ILE A 50 -17.88 -10.07 5.35
N THR A 51 -18.11 -9.17 6.32
CA THR A 51 -18.70 -7.86 6.07
C THR A 51 -18.16 -6.85 7.08
N GLY A 52 -18.12 -5.56 6.72
CA GLY A 52 -17.56 -4.49 7.56
C GLY A 52 -16.05 -4.57 7.82
N HIS A 53 -15.35 -5.46 7.13
CA HIS A 53 -13.92 -5.69 7.30
C HIS A 53 -13.10 -4.94 6.24
N THR A 54 -11.95 -4.40 6.63
CA THR A 54 -10.96 -3.86 5.70
C THR A 54 -9.90 -4.91 5.43
N LEU A 55 -9.97 -5.58 4.28
CA LEU A 55 -8.97 -6.55 3.85
C LEU A 55 -7.75 -5.81 3.27
N VAL A 56 -6.63 -5.82 4.00
CA VAL A 56 -5.38 -5.18 3.57
C VAL A 56 -4.63 -6.10 2.59
N VAL A 57 -4.26 -5.57 1.42
CA VAL A 57 -3.53 -6.28 0.35
C VAL A 57 -2.30 -5.48 -0.04
N ASP A 58 -1.23 -5.59 0.74
CA ASP A 58 -0.04 -4.73 0.60
C ASP A 58 1.28 -5.45 0.94
N ALA A 59 1.29 -6.78 0.92
CA ALA A 59 2.43 -7.60 1.34
C ALA A 59 2.91 -7.31 2.79
N GLY A 60 2.00 -6.90 3.68
CA GLY A 60 2.29 -6.65 5.10
C GLY A 60 2.97 -5.30 5.37
N ALA A 61 3.01 -4.40 4.38
CA ALA A 61 3.65 -3.09 4.52
C ALA A 61 3.05 -2.26 5.68
N THR A 62 1.73 -2.35 5.89
CA THR A 62 1.02 -1.62 6.96
C THR A 62 1.30 -2.18 8.35
N THR A 63 1.62 -3.47 8.49
CA THR A 63 1.78 -4.14 9.80
C THR A 63 3.23 -4.37 10.21
N LEU A 64 4.18 -4.25 9.28
CA LEU A 64 5.62 -4.49 9.51
C LEU A 64 6.26 -3.60 10.60
N GLY A 65 5.55 -2.56 11.08
CA GLY A 65 6.14 -1.60 12.03
C GLY A 65 7.38 -0.91 11.45
N GLY A 66 7.39 -0.70 10.12
CA GLY A 66 8.55 -0.21 9.40
C GLY A 66 8.91 1.23 9.76
N THR A 67 10.14 1.65 9.43
CA THR A 67 10.64 3.03 9.61
C THR A 67 10.06 4.04 8.61
N GLY A 68 8.95 3.69 7.94
CA GLY A 68 8.28 4.59 7.01
C GLY A 68 7.95 5.92 7.69
N ARG A 69 8.01 7.02 6.93
CA ARG A 69 7.80 8.40 7.43
C ARG A 69 6.54 8.57 8.31
N PHE A 70 5.53 7.73 8.13
CA PHE A 70 4.28 7.78 8.89
C PHE A 70 4.38 7.16 10.30
N HIS A 71 5.37 6.29 10.54
CA HIS A 71 5.63 5.68 11.84
C HIS A 71 6.69 6.42 12.66
N GLN A 72 7.46 7.32 12.03
CA GLN A 72 8.53 8.09 12.69
C GLN A 72 8.21 9.58 12.88
N GLN A 73 7.05 10.04 12.40
CA GLN A 73 6.62 11.42 12.63
C GLN A 73 5.99 11.56 14.00
N ASP A 74 6.21 12.71 14.64
CA ASP A 74 5.51 13.06 15.88
C ASP A 74 3.99 13.02 15.65
N ALA A 75 3.29 12.45 16.62
CA ALA A 75 1.84 12.40 16.61
C ALA A 75 1.29 13.84 16.57
N SER A 76 0.70 14.21 15.43
CA SER A 76 0.15 15.53 15.18
C SER A 76 -1.32 15.40 14.85
N LEU A 77 -2.15 16.29 15.42
CA LEU A 77 -3.56 16.41 15.03
C LEU A 77 -3.62 16.98 13.62
N MET A 78 -4.13 16.18 12.67
CA MET A 78 -4.55 16.70 11.37
C MET A 78 -5.91 17.38 11.55
N ARG A 79 -5.98 18.69 11.26
CA ARG A 79 -7.26 19.40 11.12
C ARG A 79 -7.85 19.14 9.72
N GLU A 80 -9.02 19.72 9.46
CA GLU A 80 -9.68 19.75 8.15
C GLU A 80 -8.66 19.91 7.01
N ALA A 81 -8.78 19.10 5.96
CA ALA A 81 -7.91 19.09 4.78
C ALA A 81 -6.41 18.78 5.02
N GLY A 82 -6.05 18.06 6.08
CA GLY A 82 -4.71 17.47 6.21
C GLY A 82 -3.61 18.47 6.60
N VAL A 83 -3.98 19.63 7.13
CA VAL A 83 -3.04 20.60 7.70
C VAL A 83 -2.66 20.15 9.11
N ARG A 84 -1.36 20.01 9.37
CA ARG A 84 -0.81 19.72 10.70
C ARG A 84 -0.47 21.04 11.42
N GLU A 85 -0.69 21.10 12.72
CA GLU A 85 -0.20 22.19 13.56
C GLU A 85 1.32 22.38 13.38
N PRO A 86 1.85 23.61 13.41
CA PRO A 86 3.29 23.83 13.44
C PRO A 86 3.88 23.25 14.74
N ALA A 87 5.03 22.57 14.61
CA ALA A 87 5.78 22.01 15.73
C ALA A 87 6.39 23.09 16.62
#